data_AF-A0A6D0HFM2-F1
#
_entry.id   AF-A0A6D0HFM2-F1
#
_cell.length_a   1.000
_cell.length_b   1.000
_cell.length_c   1.000
_cell.angle_alpha   90.00
_cell.angle_beta   90.00
_cell.angle_gamma   90.00
#
_symmetry.space_group_name_H-M   'P 1'
#
loop_
_entity.id
_entity.type
_entity.pdbx_description
1 polymer ?
#
loop_
_entity_poly.entity_id
_entity_poly.type
_entity_poly.pdbx_seq_one_letter_code
_entity_poly.pdbx_strand_id
1 'polypeptide(L)'
;MPEEMKNMLKATGEKIVKLIPYVALLSGVVVWSYLNSIGRVDIFSDVISFNAGLISIIISTTIFALAISITLIVPSSVLIFARSSYEKRTGAESVLSKQPAACLILSVLYLCMIYIPFIPMVDKLLHGYKPGMIKIAIAIFILSFSFVFLTLMRNFVGSHNASRFKNSVTFVWHAIINTTVTAGATLSISIPISFLMQSSKGESSLAIIFALIFMAVFVFLAFFPAMIYFVNVEKAKAKLSILSTIHQLSLATVGVILLTFLFFPNLSTIFIYSSLNAIGMVSKTPHFYMVNGEKYKPSMFYKESWDTRVLPCTGGNFYIKGVNVFSVESKNLICPVDVVKVRDETYQRDYVSFIPSTDKNKIDELKKRTRDCLILEDGDIQQWDTLFDEQGKAKI
;
A
#
# COMPACT_ATOMS: atom_id res chain seq x y z
N MET A 1 -34.41 6.87 -15.30
CA MET A 1 -32.98 7.08 -15.68
C MET A 1 -32.93 7.57 -17.11
N PRO A 2 -32.17 8.63 -17.43
CA PRO A 2 -32.00 9.11 -18.81
C PRO A 2 -31.28 8.06 -19.69
N GLU A 3 -31.69 7.98 -20.96
CA GLU A 3 -31.20 7.03 -21.99
C GLU A 3 -29.67 7.04 -22.16
N GLU A 4 -29.05 8.23 -22.10
CA GLU A 4 -27.58 8.37 -22.19
C GLU A 4 -26.85 7.63 -21.06
N MET A 5 -27.41 7.65 -19.85
CA MET A 5 -26.82 6.95 -18.71
C MET A 5 -26.93 5.44 -18.87
N LYS A 6 -28.00 4.95 -19.50
CA LYS A 6 -28.20 3.52 -19.79
C LYS A 6 -27.22 3.04 -20.87
N ASN A 7 -27.01 3.84 -21.92
CA ASN A 7 -26.07 3.53 -22.99
C ASN A 7 -24.61 3.61 -22.53
N MET A 8 -24.25 4.56 -21.67
CA MET A 8 -22.93 4.60 -21.04
C MET A 8 -22.69 3.39 -20.11
N LEU A 9 -23.69 3.01 -19.29
CA LEU A 9 -23.60 1.82 -18.43
C LEU A 9 -23.44 0.54 -19.26
N LYS A 10 -24.16 0.42 -20.37
CA LYS A 10 -24.05 -0.75 -21.26
C LYS A 10 -22.69 -0.84 -21.94
N ALA A 11 -22.19 0.27 -22.49
CA ALA A 11 -20.86 0.33 -23.12
C ALA A 11 -19.73 0.08 -22.11
N THR A 12 -19.88 0.55 -20.87
CA THR A 12 -18.93 0.30 -19.78
C THR A 12 -19.01 -1.15 -19.31
N GLY A 13 -20.22 -1.71 -19.20
CA GLY A 13 -20.47 -3.11 -18.86
C GLY A 13 -19.85 -4.09 -19.87
N GLU A 14 -20.03 -3.85 -21.17
CA GLU A 14 -19.43 -4.67 -22.22
C GLU A 14 -17.88 -4.64 -22.19
N LYS A 15 -17.28 -3.49 -21.84
CA LYS A 15 -15.83 -3.40 -21.63
C LYS A 15 -15.37 -4.15 -20.39
N ILE A 16 -16.11 -4.07 -19.28
CA ILE A 16 -15.82 -4.81 -18.04
C ILE A 16 -15.90 -6.31 -18.28
N VAL A 17 -16.91 -6.80 -19.01
CA VAL A 17 -17.07 -8.23 -19.32
C VAL A 17 -15.87 -8.77 -20.12
N LYS A 18 -15.32 -7.99 -21.05
CA LYS A 18 -14.10 -8.36 -21.79
C LYS A 18 -12.84 -8.40 -20.91
N LEU A 19 -12.83 -7.74 -19.76
CA LEU A 19 -11.72 -7.78 -18.80
C LEU A 19 -11.79 -8.97 -17.84
N ILE A 20 -12.95 -9.59 -17.64
CA ILE A 20 -13.16 -10.73 -16.72
C ILE A 20 -12.09 -11.84 -16.86
N PRO A 21 -11.77 -12.36 -18.06
CA PRO A 21 -10.78 -13.44 -18.18
C PRO A 21 -9.37 -13.02 -17.76
N TYR A 22 -8.97 -11.79 -18.07
CA TYR A 22 -7.66 -11.25 -17.64
C TYR A 22 -7.59 -11.07 -16.13
N VAL A 23 -8.70 -10.62 -15.54
CA VAL A 23 -8.81 -10.40 -14.10
C VAL A 23 -8.86 -11.72 -13.33
N ALA A 24 -9.53 -12.75 -13.86
CA ALA A 24 -9.54 -14.10 -13.30
C ALA A 24 -8.15 -14.78 -13.35
N LEU A 25 -7.38 -14.53 -14.41
CA LEU A 25 -6.01 -15.02 -14.51
C LEU A 25 -5.11 -14.32 -13.47
N LEU A 26 -5.28 -13.01 -13.29
CA LEU A 26 -4.55 -12.23 -12.29
C LEU A 26 -4.86 -12.66 -10.85
N SER A 27 -6.13 -12.95 -10.54
CA SER A 27 -6.53 -13.43 -9.21
C SER A 27 -6.01 -14.84 -8.94
N GLY A 28 -6.01 -15.73 -9.94
CA GLY A 28 -5.37 -17.04 -9.84
C GLY A 28 -3.89 -16.92 -9.50
N VAL A 29 -3.16 -16.01 -10.17
CA VAL A 29 -1.74 -15.75 -9.88
C VAL A 29 -1.53 -15.21 -8.46
N VAL A 30 -2.41 -14.33 -7.99
CA VAL A 30 -2.38 -13.78 -6.63
C VAL A 30 -2.54 -14.88 -5.57
N VAL A 31 -3.57 -15.71 -5.70
CA VAL A 31 -3.83 -16.82 -4.77
C VAL A 31 -2.69 -17.83 -4.81
N TRP A 32 -2.23 -18.19 -6.03
CA TRP A 32 -1.10 -19.08 -6.21
C TRP A 32 0.16 -18.54 -5.52
N SER A 33 0.45 -17.24 -5.68
CA SER A 33 1.61 -16.61 -5.06
C SER A 33 1.55 -16.66 -3.53
N TYR A 34 0.37 -16.45 -2.93
CA TYR A 34 0.19 -16.57 -1.48
C TYR A 34 0.32 -18.02 -1.00
N LEU A 35 -0.38 -18.96 -1.64
CA LEU A 35 -0.30 -20.38 -1.29
C LEU A 35 1.12 -20.92 -1.47
N ASN A 36 1.85 -20.46 -2.49
CA ASN A 36 3.25 -20.81 -2.71
C ASN A 36 4.18 -20.22 -1.64
N SER A 37 3.89 -19.00 -1.16
CA SER A 37 4.70 -18.38 -0.11
C SER A 37 4.53 -19.08 1.25
N ILE A 38 3.35 -19.64 1.53
CA ILE A 38 3.11 -20.47 2.71
C ILE A 38 3.36 -21.97 2.48
N GLY A 39 3.70 -22.40 1.26
CA GLY A 39 3.98 -23.80 0.92
C GLY A 39 2.76 -24.71 0.84
N ARG A 40 1.55 -24.16 0.66
CA ARG A 40 0.27 -24.89 0.60
C ARG A 40 -0.44 -24.77 -0.76
N VAL A 41 0.33 -24.96 -1.83
CA VAL A 41 -0.19 -24.92 -3.22
C VAL A 41 -1.14 -26.09 -3.51
N ASP A 42 -1.14 -27.13 -2.67
CA ASP A 42 -2.08 -28.27 -2.72
C ASP A 42 -3.55 -27.84 -2.72
N ILE A 43 -3.87 -26.71 -2.07
CA ILE A 43 -5.24 -26.21 -1.92
C ILE A 43 -5.70 -25.41 -3.16
N PHE A 44 -4.78 -25.06 -4.06
CA PHE A 44 -5.02 -24.11 -5.15
C PHE A 44 -6.12 -24.54 -6.12
N SER A 45 -6.19 -25.83 -6.48
CA SER A 45 -7.21 -26.35 -7.39
C SER A 45 -8.61 -26.15 -6.83
N ASP A 46 -8.76 -26.34 -5.52
CA ASP A 46 -10.02 -26.19 -4.83
C ASP A 46 -10.46 -24.73 -4.88
N VAL A 47 -9.54 -23.77 -4.66
CA VAL A 47 -9.87 -22.34 -4.73
C VAL A 47 -10.38 -21.91 -6.10
N ILE A 48 -9.78 -22.42 -7.18
CA ILE A 48 -10.17 -22.05 -8.55
C ILE A 48 -11.49 -22.68 -8.97
N SER A 49 -11.84 -23.85 -8.43
CA SER A 49 -13.11 -24.51 -8.77
C SER A 49 -14.35 -23.73 -8.30
N PHE A 50 -14.20 -22.77 -7.37
CA PHE A 50 -15.31 -22.03 -6.80
C PHE A 50 -15.43 -20.60 -7.34
N ASN A 51 -16.48 -20.37 -8.13
CA ASN A 51 -16.77 -19.08 -8.76
C ASN A 51 -17.00 -17.94 -7.76
N ALA A 52 -17.64 -18.21 -6.61
CA ALA A 52 -17.96 -17.17 -5.62
C ALA A 52 -16.71 -16.67 -4.86
N GLY A 53 -15.83 -17.59 -4.45
CA GLY A 53 -14.56 -17.25 -3.81
C GLY A 53 -13.65 -16.44 -4.72
N LEU A 54 -13.53 -16.85 -5.99
CA LEU A 54 -12.78 -16.10 -7.00
C LEU A 54 -13.31 -14.68 -7.21
N ILE A 55 -14.62 -14.50 -7.31
CA ILE A 55 -15.23 -13.17 -7.49
C ILE A 55 -14.97 -12.27 -6.27
N SER A 56 -15.08 -12.79 -5.05
CA SER A 56 -14.80 -12.04 -3.82
C SER A 56 -13.34 -11.58 -3.75
N ILE A 57 -12.40 -12.48 -4.07
CA ILE A 57 -10.96 -12.18 -4.13
C ILE A 57 -10.68 -11.10 -5.18
N ILE A 58 -11.32 -11.19 -6.35
CA ILE A 58 -11.19 -10.21 -7.44
C ILE A 58 -11.64 -8.83 -6.96
N ILE A 59 -12.83 -8.72 -6.36
CA ILE A 59 -13.38 -7.44 -5.92
C ILE A 59 -12.48 -6.82 -4.84
N SER A 60 -12.08 -7.60 -3.83
CA SER A 60 -11.22 -7.11 -2.75
C SER A 60 -9.85 -6.67 -3.27
N THR A 61 -9.17 -7.51 -4.05
CA THR A 61 -7.85 -7.19 -4.61
C THR A 61 -7.90 -5.95 -5.50
N THR A 62 -8.98 -5.79 -6.28
CA THR A 62 -9.18 -4.61 -7.13
C THR A 62 -9.41 -3.35 -6.30
N ILE A 63 -10.24 -3.40 -5.26
CA ILE A 63 -10.50 -2.26 -4.37
C ILE A 63 -9.22 -1.83 -3.66
N PHE A 64 -8.45 -2.78 -3.11
CA PHE A 64 -7.18 -2.47 -2.46
C PHE A 64 -6.15 -1.92 -3.45
N ALA A 65 -5.98 -2.55 -4.62
CA ALA A 65 -5.11 -2.05 -5.68
C ALA A 65 -5.47 -0.61 -6.06
N LEU A 66 -6.76 -0.30 -6.21
CA LEU A 66 -7.25 1.03 -6.55
C LEU A 66 -7.00 2.04 -5.41
N ALA A 67 -7.22 1.65 -4.16
CA ALA A 67 -6.94 2.50 -3.00
C ALA A 67 -5.46 2.90 -2.95
N ILE A 68 -4.55 1.94 -3.15
CA ILE A 68 -3.11 2.19 -3.19
C ILE A 68 -2.75 3.07 -4.39
N SER A 69 -3.31 2.76 -5.56
CA SER A 69 -3.10 3.55 -6.78
C SER A 69 -3.43 5.02 -6.53
N ILE A 70 -4.57 5.30 -5.88
CA ILE A 70 -4.97 6.66 -5.48
C ILE A 70 -3.94 7.25 -4.52
N THR A 71 -3.51 6.51 -3.50
CA THR A 71 -2.49 6.96 -2.53
C THR A 71 -1.15 7.29 -3.19
N LEU A 72 -0.70 6.49 -4.16
CA LEU A 72 0.57 6.66 -4.86
C LEU A 72 0.59 7.91 -5.75
N ILE A 73 -0.56 8.29 -6.32
CA ILE A 73 -0.64 9.41 -7.26
C ILE A 73 -1.06 10.74 -6.62
N VAL A 74 -1.37 10.77 -5.32
CA VAL A 74 -1.77 12.00 -4.63
C VAL A 74 -0.81 13.17 -4.92
N PRO A 75 0.53 13.04 -4.79
CA PRO A 75 1.44 14.16 -5.04
C PRO A 75 1.36 14.72 -6.46
N SER A 76 1.26 13.82 -7.46
CA SER A 76 1.08 14.22 -8.85
C SER A 76 -0.29 14.86 -9.11
N SER A 77 -1.36 14.34 -8.51
CA SER A 77 -2.71 14.87 -8.72
C SER A 77 -2.85 16.33 -8.24
N VAL A 78 -2.20 16.70 -7.14
CA VAL A 78 -2.19 18.07 -6.62
C VAL A 78 -1.59 19.03 -7.66
N LEU A 79 -0.46 18.65 -8.26
CA LEU A 79 0.21 19.47 -9.28
C LEU A 79 -0.59 19.56 -10.59
N ILE A 80 -1.13 18.44 -11.06
CA ILE A 80 -1.93 18.40 -12.29
C ILE A 80 -3.20 19.25 -12.12
N PHE A 81 -3.89 19.12 -10.99
CA PHE A 81 -5.08 19.90 -10.68
C PHE A 81 -4.76 21.40 -10.65
N ALA A 82 -3.68 21.79 -9.97
CA ALA A 82 -3.23 23.18 -9.93
C ALA A 82 -2.93 23.72 -11.34
N ARG A 83 -2.13 23.00 -12.15
CA ARG A 83 -1.82 23.42 -13.54
C ARG A 83 -3.06 23.51 -14.42
N SER A 84 -4.01 22.59 -14.26
CA SER A 84 -5.27 22.59 -15.02
C SER A 84 -6.19 23.77 -14.67
N SER A 85 -6.04 24.33 -13.47
CA SER A 85 -6.85 25.46 -12.98
C SER A 85 -6.27 26.82 -13.39
N TYR A 86 -5.01 26.88 -13.84
CA TYR A 86 -4.34 28.12 -14.25
C TYR A 86 -4.57 28.45 -15.74
N GLU A 87 -4.80 29.73 -16.04
CA GLU A 87 -4.86 30.24 -17.41
C GLU A 87 -3.45 30.39 -18.02
N LYS A 88 -3.37 30.10 -19.33
CA LYS A 88 -2.14 29.96 -20.12
C LYS A 88 -1.35 31.26 -20.38
N ARG A 89 -1.76 32.40 -19.80
CA ARG A 89 -1.13 33.72 -20.00
C ARG A 89 -0.87 34.48 -18.69
N THR A 90 -0.73 33.76 -17.58
CA THR A 90 -0.40 34.37 -16.29
C THR A 90 1.12 34.43 -16.10
N GLY A 91 1.60 35.45 -15.37
CA GLY A 91 3.02 35.59 -15.01
C GLY A 91 3.59 34.45 -14.15
N ALA A 92 2.78 33.45 -13.81
CA ALA A 92 3.17 32.25 -13.07
C ALA A 92 3.48 31.04 -13.97
N GLU A 93 3.39 31.15 -15.30
CA GLU A 93 3.68 30.03 -16.20
C GLU A 93 5.10 29.45 -16.02
N SER A 94 6.06 30.33 -15.74
CA SER A 94 7.44 29.97 -15.44
C SER A 94 7.60 29.17 -14.12
N VAL A 95 6.78 29.46 -13.11
CA VAL A 95 6.73 28.69 -11.85
C VAL A 95 6.14 27.32 -12.12
N LEU A 96 5.02 27.29 -12.84
CA LEU A 96 4.31 26.06 -13.19
C LEU A 96 5.23 25.12 -13.99
N SER A 97 5.97 25.59 -14.99
CA SER A 97 6.88 24.72 -15.76
C SER A 97 7.93 24.00 -14.92
N LYS A 98 8.37 24.60 -13.80
CA LYS A 98 9.44 24.07 -12.93
C LYS A 98 8.91 23.35 -11.69
N GLN A 99 7.62 23.45 -11.40
CA GLN A 99 7.00 22.91 -10.19
C GLN A 99 7.23 21.41 -9.98
N PRO A 100 7.09 20.52 -10.99
CA PRO A 100 7.31 19.10 -10.80
C PRO A 100 8.74 18.76 -10.34
N ALA A 101 9.74 19.37 -10.97
CA ALA A 101 11.15 19.17 -10.59
C ALA A 101 11.46 19.73 -9.20
N ALA A 102 10.91 20.91 -8.86
CA ALA A 102 11.07 21.50 -7.54
C ALA A 102 10.43 20.64 -6.44
N CYS A 103 9.21 20.13 -6.67
CA CYS A 103 8.55 19.24 -5.72
C CYS A 103 9.32 17.93 -5.53
N LEU A 104 9.89 17.37 -6.59
CA LEU A 104 10.75 16.18 -6.48
C LEU A 104 11.94 16.44 -5.56
N ILE A 105 12.69 17.52 -5.79
CA ILE A 105 13.86 17.88 -4.98
C ILE A 105 13.46 18.17 -3.53
N LEU A 106 12.39 18.95 -3.32
CA LEU A 106 11.89 19.27 -1.98
C LEU A 106 11.39 18.03 -1.24
N SER A 107 10.78 17.07 -1.93
CA SER A 107 10.35 15.80 -1.33
C SER A 107 11.52 14.91 -0.93
N VAL A 108 12.58 14.83 -1.75
CA VAL A 108 13.81 14.14 -1.35
C VAL A 108 14.44 14.80 -0.12
N LEU A 109 14.50 16.14 -0.10
CA LEU A 109 15.03 16.89 1.02
C LEU A 109 14.18 16.74 2.30
N TYR A 110 12.85 16.75 2.16
CA TYR A 110 11.91 16.45 3.24
C TYR A 110 12.20 15.08 3.88
N LEU A 111 12.45 14.07 3.07
CA LEU A 111 12.76 12.73 3.55
C LEU A 111 14.15 12.66 4.19
N CYS A 112 15.13 13.34 3.61
CA CYS A 112 16.44 13.48 4.25
C CYS A 112 16.31 14.09 5.65
N MET A 113 15.50 15.14 5.83
CA MET A 113 15.25 15.74 7.14
C MET A 113 14.58 14.79 8.13
N ILE A 114 13.77 13.85 7.66
CA ILE A 114 13.11 12.84 8.50
C ILE A 114 14.09 11.74 8.90
N TYR A 115 14.81 11.13 7.95
CA TYR A 115 15.54 9.87 8.21
C TYR A 115 17.00 10.05 8.60
N ILE A 116 17.68 11.10 8.12
CA ILE A 116 19.10 11.34 8.44
C ILE A 116 19.35 11.49 9.95
N PRO A 117 18.48 12.18 10.74
CA PRO A 117 18.66 12.26 12.20
C PRO A 117 18.62 10.91 12.93
N PHE A 118 18.12 9.85 12.32
CA PHE A 118 18.09 8.51 12.91
C PHE A 118 19.34 7.68 12.62
N ILE A 119 20.26 8.17 11.78
CA ILE A 119 21.54 7.49 11.52
C ILE A 119 22.42 7.64 12.78
N PRO A 120 22.92 6.55 13.40
CA PRO A 120 23.70 6.61 14.64
C PRO A 120 24.89 7.58 14.62
N MET A 121 25.59 7.67 13.48
CA MET A 121 26.69 8.63 13.30
C MET A 121 26.21 10.08 13.39
N VAL A 122 25.03 10.37 12.83
CA VAL A 122 24.43 11.71 12.83
C VAL A 122 23.78 12.01 14.19
N ASP A 123 23.14 11.03 14.82
CA ASP A 123 22.57 11.15 16.17
C ASP A 123 23.66 11.54 17.18
N LYS A 124 24.85 10.94 17.07
CA LYS A 124 26.03 11.32 17.86
C LYS A 124 26.52 12.74 17.54
N LEU A 125 26.50 13.16 16.27
CA LEU A 125 26.90 14.51 15.84
C LEU A 125 25.91 15.59 16.32
N LEU A 126 24.62 15.27 16.33
CA LEU A 126 23.52 16.15 16.73
C LEU A 126 23.25 16.14 18.24
N HIS A 127 24.07 15.44 19.03
CA HIS A 127 23.85 15.26 20.48
C HIS A 127 22.42 14.77 20.81
N GLY A 128 21.89 13.86 20.00
CA GLY A 128 20.54 13.30 20.16
C GLY A 128 19.40 14.26 19.77
N TYR A 129 19.69 15.43 19.17
CA TYR A 129 18.66 16.34 18.70
C TYR A 129 17.91 15.77 17.50
N LYS A 130 16.59 15.58 17.67
CA LYS A 130 15.68 15.12 16.62
C LYS A 130 14.65 16.20 16.33
N PRO A 131 14.61 16.77 15.10
CA PRO A 131 13.65 17.81 14.76
C PRO A 131 12.22 17.24 14.80
N GLY A 132 11.32 17.91 15.53
CA GLY A 132 9.90 17.54 15.53
C GLY A 132 9.25 17.77 14.16
N MET A 133 8.23 16.98 13.83
CA MET A 133 7.53 17.02 12.54
C MET A 133 7.02 18.41 12.14
N ILE A 134 6.58 19.21 13.13
CA ILE A 134 6.12 20.60 12.91
C ILE A 134 7.27 21.47 12.39
N LYS A 135 8.49 21.33 12.95
CA LYS A 135 9.66 22.12 12.51
C LYS A 135 10.06 21.76 11.08
N ILE A 136 10.00 20.47 10.73
CA ILE A 136 10.28 19.99 9.37
C ILE A 136 9.24 20.56 8.39
N ALA A 137 7.95 20.52 8.74
CA ALA A 137 6.88 21.06 7.90
C ALA A 137 7.04 22.58 7.66
N ILE A 138 7.39 23.34 8.70
CA ILE A 138 7.69 24.78 8.58
C ILE A 138 8.88 25.01 7.65
N ALA A 139 9.96 24.24 7.78
CA ALA A 139 11.13 24.35 6.91
C ALA A 139 10.77 24.10 5.43
N ILE A 140 9.95 23.09 5.13
CA ILE A 140 9.46 22.83 3.77
C ILE A 140 8.59 23.97 3.25
N PHE A 141 7.75 24.57 4.09
CA PHE A 141 6.97 25.74 3.71
C PHE A 141 7.86 26.93 3.34
N ILE A 142 8.89 27.20 4.13
CA ILE A 142 9.85 28.30 3.88
C ILE A 142 10.64 28.05 2.58
N LEU A 143 11.12 26.82 2.36
CA LEU A 143 11.84 26.46 1.14
C LEU A 143 10.95 26.54 -0.10
N SER A 144 9.69 26.09 0.01
CA SER A 144 8.69 26.21 -1.06
C SER A 144 8.40 27.67 -1.39
N PHE A 145 8.20 28.50 -0.36
CA PHE A 145 8.00 29.94 -0.53
C PHE A 145 9.21 30.60 -1.21
N SER A 146 10.43 30.25 -0.77
CA SER A 146 11.67 30.79 -1.34
C SER A 146 11.80 30.45 -2.84
N PHE A 147 11.54 29.20 -3.21
CA PHE A 147 11.53 28.76 -4.62
C PHE A 147 10.51 29.54 -5.45
N VAL A 148 9.26 29.64 -4.96
CA VAL A 148 8.17 30.32 -5.66
C VAL A 148 8.47 31.81 -5.79
N PHE A 149 8.90 32.46 -4.70
CA PHE A 149 9.22 33.88 -4.65
C PHE A 149 10.36 34.24 -5.61
N LEU A 150 11.49 33.53 -5.55
CA LEU A 150 12.63 33.76 -6.45
C LEU A 150 12.24 33.57 -7.93
N THR A 151 11.42 32.55 -8.22
CA THR A 151 10.98 32.28 -9.58
C THR A 151 10.00 33.36 -10.06
N LEU A 152 9.02 33.78 -9.26
CA LEU A 152 8.09 34.85 -9.62
C LEU A 152 8.82 36.19 -9.79
N MET A 153 9.70 36.56 -8.86
CA MET A 153 10.48 37.80 -8.91
C MET A 153 11.24 37.93 -10.23
N ARG A 154 11.92 36.87 -10.66
CA ARG A 154 12.66 36.86 -11.93
C ARG A 154 11.78 37.16 -13.15
N ASN A 155 10.50 36.80 -13.13
CA ASN A 155 9.61 37.00 -14.27
C ASN A 155 8.82 38.32 -14.20
N PHE A 156 8.47 38.79 -12.99
CA PHE A 156 7.80 40.07 -12.82
C PHE A 156 8.73 41.27 -13.04
N VAL A 157 10.03 41.16 -12.72
CA VAL A 157 11.03 42.20 -13.01
C VAL A 157 11.18 42.46 -14.52
N GLY A 158 10.82 41.50 -15.38
CA GLY A 158 10.84 41.66 -16.84
C GLY A 158 9.58 42.30 -17.46
N SER A 159 8.53 42.59 -16.68
CA SER A 159 7.22 43.05 -17.20
C SER A 159 7.00 44.53 -16.90
N HIS A 160 7.26 45.39 -17.89
CA HIS A 160 7.34 46.85 -17.70
C HIS A 160 6.00 47.63 -17.76
N ASN A 161 4.85 46.98 -17.97
CA ASN A 161 3.68 47.65 -18.58
C ASN A 161 2.33 47.61 -17.81
N ALA A 162 2.30 47.41 -16.49
CA ALA A 162 1.03 47.47 -15.74
C ALA A 162 1.11 48.26 -14.43
N SER A 163 -0.04 48.79 -13.97
CA SER A 163 -0.12 49.59 -12.75
C SER A 163 0.45 48.83 -11.54
N ARG A 164 1.40 49.46 -10.83
CA ARG A 164 2.19 48.80 -9.76
C ARG A 164 1.32 48.11 -8.72
N PHE A 165 0.17 48.70 -8.36
CA PHE A 165 -0.72 48.15 -7.33
C PHE A 165 -1.44 46.86 -7.77
N LYS A 166 -1.99 46.82 -9.00
CA LYS A 166 -2.65 45.62 -9.53
C LYS A 166 -1.64 44.48 -9.76
N ASN A 167 -0.42 44.82 -10.15
CA ASN A 167 0.69 43.86 -10.27
C ASN A 167 1.12 43.29 -8.92
N SER A 168 1.21 44.11 -7.86
CA SER A 168 1.56 43.62 -6.52
C SER A 168 0.52 42.66 -5.93
N VAL A 169 -0.78 42.98 -6.04
CA VAL A 169 -1.85 42.08 -5.56
C VAL A 169 -1.83 40.76 -6.33
N THR A 170 -1.67 40.83 -7.65
CA THR A 170 -1.57 39.64 -8.51
C THR A 170 -0.34 38.81 -8.15
N PHE A 171 0.81 39.43 -7.90
CA PHE A 171 2.03 38.75 -7.47
C PHE A 171 1.83 37.99 -6.14
N VAL A 172 1.27 38.66 -5.13
CA VAL A 172 1.01 38.05 -3.81
C VAL A 172 0.06 36.86 -3.94
N TRP A 173 -1.01 36.99 -4.73
CA TRP A 173 -1.95 35.90 -4.98
C TRP A 173 -1.27 34.68 -5.62
N HIS A 174 -0.47 34.89 -6.66
CA HIS A 174 0.28 33.80 -7.30
C HIS A 174 1.33 33.19 -6.38
N ALA A 175 1.99 34.00 -5.53
CA ALA A 175 2.96 33.51 -4.57
C ALA A 175 2.30 32.61 -3.52
N ILE A 176 1.15 33.01 -2.97
CA ILE A 176 0.40 32.24 -1.98
C ILE A 176 -0.08 30.91 -2.58
N ILE A 177 -0.78 30.93 -3.72
CA ILE A 177 -1.31 29.70 -4.33
C ILE A 177 -0.18 28.73 -4.70
N ASN A 178 0.86 29.21 -5.39
CA ASN A 178 1.94 28.32 -5.81
C ASN A 178 2.75 27.79 -4.64
N THR A 179 2.89 28.55 -3.56
CA THR A 179 3.54 28.07 -2.32
C THR A 179 2.71 26.96 -1.69
N THR A 180 1.40 27.16 -1.53
CA THR A 180 0.50 26.16 -0.96
C THR A 180 0.45 24.88 -1.80
N VAL A 181 0.40 25.01 -3.13
CA VAL A 181 0.44 23.85 -4.04
C VAL A 181 1.76 23.10 -3.94
N THR A 182 2.90 23.82 -3.94
CA THR A 182 4.24 23.20 -3.88
C THR A 182 4.45 22.50 -2.53
N ALA A 183 4.12 23.17 -1.42
CA ALA A 183 4.23 22.60 -0.09
C ALA A 183 3.25 21.43 0.11
N GLY A 184 2.00 21.57 -0.35
CA GLY A 184 0.98 20.52 -0.28
C GLY A 184 1.37 19.27 -1.07
N ALA A 185 1.85 19.43 -2.30
CA ALA A 185 2.36 18.32 -3.10
C ALA A 185 3.57 17.66 -2.44
N THR A 186 4.51 18.45 -1.93
CA THR A 186 5.71 17.94 -1.25
C THR A 186 5.35 17.14 0.00
N LEU A 187 4.49 17.68 0.87
CA LEU A 187 4.07 17.04 2.12
C LEU A 187 3.18 15.82 1.88
N SER A 188 2.41 15.80 0.79
CA SER A 188 1.56 14.65 0.45
C SER A 188 2.33 13.36 0.17
N ILE A 189 3.66 13.43 -0.09
CA ILE A 189 4.52 12.25 -0.18
C ILE A 189 4.55 11.43 1.12
N SER A 190 4.25 12.06 2.25
CA SER A 190 4.15 11.38 3.53
C SER A 190 3.06 10.31 3.54
N ILE A 191 1.99 10.44 2.75
CA ILE A 191 0.89 9.46 2.70
C ILE A 191 1.38 8.13 2.11
N PRO A 192 1.91 8.06 0.88
CA PRO A 192 2.43 6.80 0.35
C PRO A 192 3.65 6.31 1.12
N ILE A 193 4.50 7.19 1.66
CA ILE A 193 5.68 6.76 2.42
C ILE A 193 5.27 6.17 3.77
N SER A 194 4.27 6.71 4.46
CA SER A 194 3.76 6.12 5.72
C SER A 194 3.25 4.71 5.49
N PHE A 195 2.55 4.49 4.37
CA PHE A 195 2.10 3.17 3.96
C PHE A 195 3.27 2.20 3.73
N LEU A 196 4.33 2.69 3.08
CA LEU A 196 5.58 1.93 2.89
C LEU A 196 6.39 1.74 4.18
N MET A 197 6.20 2.58 5.20
CA MET A 197 7.05 2.63 6.40
C MET A 197 6.47 1.90 7.61
N GLN A 198 5.15 1.66 7.65
CA GLN A 198 4.50 0.79 8.65
C GLN A 198 5.12 -0.62 8.71
N SER A 199 5.90 -0.94 7.67
CA SER A 199 6.84 -2.02 7.52
C SER A 199 7.82 -2.33 8.62
N SER A 200 8.56 -1.33 9.10
CA SER A 200 9.99 -1.56 9.24
C SER A 200 10.56 -1.28 10.61
N LYS A 201 11.55 -2.09 10.99
CA LYS A 201 12.42 -1.87 12.14
C LYS A 201 13.78 -1.39 11.61
N GLY A 202 14.05 -0.09 11.78
CA GLY A 202 15.30 0.54 11.34
C GLY A 202 16.47 0.25 12.29
N GLU A 203 16.88 -1.02 12.39
CA GLU A 203 17.85 -1.47 13.39
C GLU A 203 19.31 -1.23 13.00
N SER A 204 19.63 -1.15 11.69
CA SER A 204 21.01 -0.93 11.21
C SER A 204 21.20 0.35 10.40
N SER A 205 22.40 0.94 10.45
CA SER A 205 22.72 2.20 9.73
C SER A 205 22.68 2.03 8.21
N LEU A 206 23.06 0.85 7.70
CA LEU A 206 22.98 0.51 6.28
C LEU A 206 21.52 0.42 5.81
N ALA A 207 20.64 -0.14 6.64
CA ALA A 207 19.20 -0.16 6.38
C ALA A 207 18.63 1.24 6.11
N ILE A 208 19.04 2.24 6.89
CA ILE A 208 18.56 3.62 6.74
C ILE A 208 19.05 4.24 5.42
N ILE A 209 20.29 3.97 5.00
CA ILE A 209 20.84 4.48 3.73
C ILE A 209 20.11 3.83 2.54
N PHE A 210 19.89 2.52 2.58
CA PHE A 210 19.11 1.82 1.56
C PHE A 210 17.67 2.33 1.51
N ALA A 211 17.04 2.58 2.67
CA ALA A 211 15.72 3.19 2.74
C ALA A 211 15.67 4.57 2.07
N LEU A 212 16.69 5.42 2.28
CA LEU A 212 16.78 6.75 1.67
C LEU A 212 16.90 6.69 0.14
N ILE A 213 17.76 5.81 -0.40
CA ILE A 213 17.89 5.61 -1.85
C ILE A 213 16.56 5.12 -2.43
N PHE A 214 15.96 4.13 -1.77
CA PHE A 214 14.66 3.60 -2.16
C PHE A 214 13.58 4.68 -2.20
N MET A 215 13.46 5.46 -1.13
CA MET A 215 12.49 6.54 -1.06
C MET A 215 12.72 7.62 -2.12
N ALA A 216 13.97 7.92 -2.49
CA ALA A 216 14.26 8.86 -3.57
C ALA A 216 13.75 8.36 -4.93
N VAL A 217 13.95 7.07 -5.24
CA VAL A 217 13.37 6.44 -6.44
C VAL A 217 11.85 6.47 -6.38
N PHE A 218 11.28 6.20 -5.21
CA PHE A 218 9.83 6.22 -5.01
C PHE A 218 9.23 7.62 -5.20
N VAL A 219 9.88 8.67 -4.70
CA VAL A 219 9.49 10.08 -4.93
C VAL A 219 9.46 10.39 -6.43
N PHE A 220 10.47 9.95 -7.18
CA PHE A 220 10.50 10.12 -8.63
C PHE A 220 9.27 9.48 -9.29
N LEU A 221 8.93 8.24 -8.90
CA LEU A 221 7.75 7.54 -9.41
C LEU A 221 6.44 8.27 -9.03
N ALA A 222 6.31 8.76 -7.80
CA ALA A 222 5.13 9.49 -7.34
C ALA A 222 4.87 10.80 -8.12
N PHE A 223 5.93 11.47 -8.59
CA PHE A 223 5.84 12.68 -9.43
C PHE A 223 5.88 12.41 -10.94
N PHE A 224 6.13 11.18 -11.37
CA PHE A 224 6.25 10.81 -12.78
C PHE A 224 5.00 11.15 -13.61
N PRO A 225 3.77 10.87 -13.15
CA PRO A 225 2.57 11.30 -13.87
C PRO A 225 2.49 12.82 -14.09
N ALA A 226 2.85 13.63 -13.08
CA ALA A 226 2.90 15.07 -13.22
C ALA A 226 3.97 15.51 -14.24
N MET A 227 5.17 14.92 -14.21
CA MET A 227 6.21 15.26 -15.18
C MET A 227 5.76 15.03 -16.63
N ILE A 228 5.13 13.88 -16.92
CA ILE A 228 4.57 13.60 -18.25
C ILE A 228 3.51 14.63 -18.64
N TYR A 229 2.59 14.93 -17.72
CA TYR A 229 1.52 15.89 -17.97
C TYR A 229 2.06 17.29 -18.33
N PHE A 230 3.03 17.78 -17.56
CA PHE A 230 3.60 19.12 -17.79
C PHE A 230 4.36 19.18 -19.12
N VAL A 231 5.15 18.16 -19.47
CA VAL A 231 5.84 18.08 -20.77
C VAL A 231 4.83 18.09 -21.92
N ASN A 232 3.72 17.36 -21.80
CA ASN A 232 2.71 17.30 -22.85
C ASN A 232 1.94 18.62 -23.01
N VAL A 233 1.60 19.31 -21.91
CA VAL A 233 0.95 20.62 -21.95
C VAL A 233 1.85 21.70 -22.56
N GLU A 234 3.17 21.60 -22.31
CA GLU A 234 4.18 22.49 -22.90
C GLU A 234 4.31 22.24 -24.41
N LYS A 235 4.45 20.98 -24.83
CA LYS A 235 4.51 20.58 -26.25
C LYS A 235 3.25 20.96 -27.03
N ALA A 236 2.08 20.69 -26.46
CA ALA A 236 0.81 20.92 -27.15
C ALA A 236 0.48 22.41 -27.30
N LYS A 237 1.13 23.32 -26.55
CA LYS A 237 0.80 24.76 -26.47
C LYS A 237 -0.70 25.06 -26.26
N ALA A 238 -1.52 24.07 -25.90
CA ALA A 238 -2.94 24.18 -25.52
C ALA A 238 -3.19 23.49 -24.18
N LYS A 239 -4.34 23.78 -23.54
CA LYS A 239 -4.80 23.03 -22.38
C LYS A 239 -5.22 21.64 -22.87
N LEU A 240 -4.69 20.57 -22.26
CA LEU A 240 -5.14 19.22 -22.60
C LEU A 240 -6.61 19.05 -22.17
N SER A 241 -7.40 18.34 -22.98
CA SER A 241 -8.76 17.97 -22.59
C SER A 241 -8.75 17.11 -21.32
N ILE A 242 -9.80 17.20 -20.52
CA ILE A 242 -9.92 16.42 -19.27
C ILE A 242 -9.76 14.92 -19.56
N LEU A 243 -10.34 14.44 -20.66
CA LEU A 243 -10.23 13.03 -21.09
C LEU A 243 -8.79 12.61 -21.39
N SER A 244 -8.02 13.44 -22.09
CA SER A 244 -6.60 13.16 -22.37
C SER A 244 -5.73 13.18 -21.10
N THR A 245 -6.09 14.05 -20.14
CA THR A 245 -5.43 14.14 -18.84
C THR A 245 -5.67 12.88 -18.00
N ILE A 246 -6.93 12.40 -17.96
CA ILE A 246 -7.31 11.15 -17.27
C ILE A 246 -6.58 9.96 -17.89
N HIS A 247 -6.51 9.89 -19.21
CA HIS A 247 -5.85 8.78 -19.89
C HIS A 247 -4.33 8.73 -19.59
N GLN A 248 -3.64 9.87 -19.66
CA GLN A 248 -2.21 9.94 -19.34
C GLN A 248 -1.92 9.64 -17.87
N LEU A 249 -2.79 10.12 -16.96
CA LEU A 249 -2.69 9.81 -15.54
C LEU A 249 -2.87 8.30 -15.32
N SER A 250 -3.86 7.67 -15.95
CA SER A 250 -4.08 6.22 -15.83
C SER A 250 -2.89 5.39 -16.31
N LEU A 251 -2.28 5.74 -17.46
CA LEU A 251 -1.12 5.03 -17.99
C LEU A 251 0.10 5.16 -17.07
N ALA A 252 0.39 6.36 -16.59
CA ALA A 252 1.49 6.61 -15.68
C ALA A 252 1.26 5.93 -14.31
N THR A 253 0.01 5.88 -13.84
CA THR A 253 -0.38 5.17 -12.62
C THR A 253 -0.13 3.68 -12.71
N VAL A 254 -0.54 3.04 -13.83
CA VAL A 254 -0.27 1.62 -14.08
C VAL A 254 1.24 1.34 -14.11
N GLY A 255 2.03 2.22 -14.75
CA GLY A 255 3.49 2.11 -14.76
C GLY A 255 4.09 2.18 -13.36
N VAL A 256 3.65 3.12 -12.52
CA VAL A 256 4.12 3.27 -11.13
C VAL A 256 3.77 2.04 -10.28
N ILE A 257 2.57 1.48 -10.43
CA ILE A 257 2.15 0.26 -9.71
C ILE A 257 2.99 -0.94 -10.13
N LEU A 258 3.17 -1.14 -11.43
CA LEU A 258 3.98 -2.24 -11.97
C LEU A 258 5.43 -2.15 -11.50
N LEU A 259 6.04 -0.96 -11.56
CA LEU A 259 7.39 -0.73 -11.05
C LEU A 259 7.44 -0.98 -9.55
N THR A 260 6.45 -0.53 -8.79
CA THR A 260 6.37 -0.78 -7.35
C THR A 260 6.27 -2.28 -7.05
N PHE A 261 5.45 -3.06 -7.76
CA PHE A 261 5.37 -4.50 -7.52
C PHE A 261 6.62 -5.25 -8.01
N LEU A 262 7.25 -4.80 -9.10
CA LEU A 262 8.49 -5.39 -9.62
C LEU A 262 9.65 -5.21 -8.63
N PHE A 263 9.80 -4.00 -8.10
CA PHE A 263 10.86 -3.68 -7.16
C PHE A 263 10.54 -4.13 -5.73
N PHE A 264 9.26 -4.31 -5.38
CA PHE A 264 8.81 -4.72 -4.04
C PHE A 264 7.83 -5.90 -4.07
N PRO A 265 8.31 -7.11 -4.37
CA PRO A 265 7.46 -8.31 -4.33
C PRO A 265 6.79 -8.52 -2.98
N ASN A 266 7.44 -8.12 -1.88
CA ASN A 266 6.88 -8.24 -0.53
C ASN A 266 5.75 -7.23 -0.25
N LEU A 267 5.67 -6.11 -0.97
CA LEU A 267 4.47 -5.26 -0.89
C LEU A 267 3.28 -6.00 -1.50
N SER A 268 3.49 -6.73 -2.60
CA SER A 268 2.44 -7.57 -3.20
C SER A 268 1.90 -8.61 -2.22
N THR A 269 2.74 -9.30 -1.44
CA THR A 269 2.26 -10.30 -0.48
C THR A 269 1.46 -9.69 0.66
N ILE A 270 1.81 -8.49 1.14
CA ILE A 270 1.01 -7.75 2.12
C ILE A 270 -0.35 -7.37 1.51
N PHE A 271 -0.37 -6.91 0.26
CA PHE A 271 -1.63 -6.56 -0.40
C PHE A 271 -2.54 -7.76 -0.56
N ILE A 272 -1.98 -8.89 -0.95
CA ILE A 272 -2.71 -10.15 -1.08
C ILE A 272 -3.24 -10.55 0.29
N TYR A 273 -2.39 -10.54 1.31
CA TYR A 273 -2.77 -10.85 2.68
C TYR A 273 -3.89 -9.94 3.22
N SER A 274 -3.77 -8.62 3.06
CA SER A 274 -4.78 -7.65 3.48
C SER A 274 -6.10 -7.82 2.73
N SER A 275 -6.04 -8.12 1.44
CA SER A 275 -7.22 -8.39 0.61
C SER A 275 -7.93 -9.66 1.07
N LEU A 276 -7.17 -10.73 1.35
CA LEU A 276 -7.68 -12.00 1.87
C LEU A 276 -8.25 -11.88 3.29
N ASN A 277 -7.61 -11.09 4.16
CA ASN A 277 -8.11 -10.82 5.50
C ASN A 277 -9.41 -10.00 5.49
N ALA A 278 -9.52 -9.01 4.60
CA ALA A 278 -10.74 -8.19 4.49
C ALA A 278 -11.98 -8.99 4.05
N ILE A 279 -11.78 -10.05 3.27
CA ILE A 279 -12.86 -10.96 2.85
C ILE A 279 -13.06 -12.14 3.81
N GLY A 280 -12.36 -12.15 4.96
CA GLY A 280 -12.48 -13.21 5.96
C GLY A 280 -11.85 -14.55 5.57
N MET A 281 -11.09 -14.61 4.46
CA MET A 281 -10.39 -15.82 4.04
C MET A 281 -9.13 -16.09 4.87
N VAL A 282 -8.59 -15.10 5.57
CA VAL A 282 -7.41 -15.26 6.41
C VAL A 282 -7.62 -14.49 7.71
N SER A 283 -7.15 -15.03 8.84
CA SER A 283 -7.19 -14.35 10.13
C SER A 283 -5.82 -14.30 10.81
N LYS A 284 -5.65 -13.30 11.69
CA LYS A 284 -4.55 -13.23 12.67
C LYS A 284 -4.96 -13.72 14.04
N THR A 285 -6.25 -13.72 14.33
CA THR A 285 -6.74 -13.99 15.68
C THR A 285 -6.78 -15.50 15.91
N PRO A 286 -6.12 -15.99 16.96
CA PRO A 286 -6.30 -17.36 17.40
C PRO A 286 -7.71 -17.55 17.93
N HIS A 287 -8.34 -18.64 17.51
CA HIS A 287 -9.68 -19.02 17.95
C HIS A 287 -9.65 -20.43 18.53
N PHE A 288 -10.64 -20.73 19.37
CA PHE A 288 -10.90 -22.10 19.79
C PHE A 288 -11.89 -22.75 18.83
N TYR A 289 -11.54 -23.93 18.33
CA TYR A 289 -12.37 -24.73 17.46
C TYR A 289 -12.77 -26.02 18.17
N MET A 290 -14.06 -26.31 18.22
CA MET A 290 -14.56 -27.63 18.56
C MET A 290 -14.41 -28.54 17.35
N VAL A 291 -13.80 -29.71 17.52
CA VAL A 291 -13.54 -30.70 16.47
C VAL A 291 -14.42 -31.92 16.71
N ASN A 292 -15.00 -32.45 15.63
CA ASN A 292 -15.79 -33.67 15.65
C ASN A 292 -14.95 -34.89 16.06
N GLY A 293 -15.28 -35.46 17.23
CA GLY A 293 -14.62 -36.60 17.84
C GLY A 293 -14.90 -37.96 17.19
N GLU A 294 -15.91 -38.04 16.31
CA GLU A 294 -16.21 -39.26 15.55
C GLU A 294 -15.20 -39.46 14.41
N LYS A 295 -14.76 -38.37 13.80
CA LYS A 295 -13.84 -38.38 12.64
C LYS A 295 -12.38 -38.17 13.04
N TYR A 296 -12.12 -37.38 14.08
CA TYR A 296 -10.77 -37.07 14.55
C TYR A 296 -10.56 -37.48 16.00
N LYS A 297 -9.33 -37.83 16.35
CA LYS A 297 -8.95 -38.15 17.74
C LYS A 297 -7.99 -37.12 18.30
N PRO A 298 -8.05 -36.77 19.60
CA PRO A 298 -7.11 -35.84 20.22
C PRO A 298 -5.64 -36.22 20.02
N SER A 299 -5.34 -37.52 19.93
CA SER A 299 -3.98 -38.03 19.70
C SER A 299 -3.40 -37.72 18.32
N MET A 300 -4.23 -37.32 17.36
CA MET A 300 -3.80 -36.87 16.03
C MET A 300 -3.18 -35.46 16.08
N PHE A 301 -3.39 -34.74 17.18
CA PHE A 301 -2.90 -33.38 17.40
C PHE A 301 -1.76 -33.43 18.41
N TYR A 302 -0.54 -33.19 17.94
CA TYR A 302 0.65 -33.25 18.78
C TYR A 302 0.64 -32.13 19.83
N LYS A 303 0.68 -32.50 21.11
CA LYS A 303 0.50 -31.57 22.25
C LYS A 303 1.52 -30.44 22.32
N GLU A 304 2.72 -30.61 21.77
CA GLU A 304 3.74 -29.55 21.78
C GLU A 304 3.45 -28.47 20.73
N SER A 305 2.68 -28.79 19.68
CA SER A 305 2.31 -27.85 18.62
C SER A 305 0.88 -27.32 18.80
N TRP A 306 -0.04 -28.14 19.32
CA TRP A 306 -1.47 -27.83 19.44
C TRP A 306 -1.93 -27.76 20.90
N ASP A 307 -2.63 -26.69 21.27
CA ASP A 307 -3.37 -26.59 22.54
C ASP A 307 -4.70 -27.34 22.39
N THR A 308 -4.65 -28.66 22.62
CA THR A 308 -5.79 -29.57 22.55
C THR A 308 -6.39 -29.78 23.94
N ARG A 309 -7.70 -29.61 24.05
CA ARG A 309 -8.44 -29.71 25.32
C ARG A 309 -9.62 -30.63 25.19
N VAL A 310 -9.68 -31.61 26.08
CA VAL A 310 -10.81 -32.53 26.20
C VAL A 310 -11.60 -32.10 27.44
N LEU A 311 -12.88 -31.74 27.24
CA LEU A 311 -13.78 -31.35 28.33
C LEU A 311 -14.78 -32.48 28.60
N PRO A 312 -15.15 -32.79 29.85
CA PRO A 312 -16.03 -33.93 30.16
C PRO A 312 -17.40 -33.88 29.46
N CYS A 313 -17.91 -32.68 29.19
CA CYS A 313 -19.27 -32.45 28.69
C CYS A 313 -19.40 -32.47 27.15
N THR A 314 -18.35 -32.85 26.42
CA THR A 314 -18.30 -32.68 24.95
C THR A 314 -18.73 -33.90 24.13
N GLY A 315 -19.17 -34.99 24.78
CA GLY A 315 -19.73 -36.15 24.07
C GLY A 315 -18.76 -36.83 23.10
N GLY A 316 -17.45 -36.73 23.33
CA GLY A 316 -16.40 -37.27 22.45
C GLY A 316 -15.70 -36.21 21.60
N ASN A 317 -16.31 -35.04 21.42
CA ASN A 317 -15.66 -33.90 20.75
C ASN A 317 -14.53 -33.32 21.61
N PHE A 318 -13.67 -32.51 21.01
CA PHE A 318 -12.58 -31.85 21.73
C PHE A 318 -12.30 -30.47 21.14
N TYR A 319 -11.58 -29.64 21.86
CA TYR A 319 -11.23 -28.30 21.42
C TYR A 319 -9.77 -28.21 21.02
N ILE A 320 -9.48 -27.43 19.99
CA ILE A 320 -8.13 -27.04 19.60
C ILE A 320 -8.04 -25.52 19.54
N LYS A 321 -6.92 -24.96 20.00
CA LYS A 321 -6.59 -23.56 19.72
C LYS A 321 -5.78 -23.49 18.43
N GLY A 322 -6.29 -22.74 17.45
CA GLY A 322 -5.65 -22.62 16.15
C GLY A 322 -5.90 -21.26 15.53
N VAL A 323 -5.20 -20.99 14.44
CA VAL A 323 -5.38 -19.80 13.62
C VAL A 323 -5.80 -20.25 12.24
N ASN A 324 -6.84 -19.60 11.73
CA ASN A 324 -7.27 -19.80 10.36
C ASN A 324 -6.35 -19.05 9.40
N VAL A 325 -5.49 -19.79 8.72
CA VAL A 325 -4.48 -19.24 7.81
C VAL A 325 -5.00 -19.15 6.38
N PHE A 326 -6.08 -19.87 6.06
CA PHE A 326 -6.80 -19.78 4.80
C PHE A 326 -8.18 -20.47 4.87
N SER A 327 -9.26 -19.81 4.44
CA SER A 327 -10.60 -20.39 4.30
C SER A 327 -11.15 -20.18 2.92
N VAL A 328 -11.77 -21.22 2.37
CA VAL A 328 -12.55 -21.13 1.14
C VAL A 328 -13.80 -21.99 1.29
N GLU A 329 -14.95 -21.32 1.23
CA GLU A 329 -16.28 -21.92 1.43
C GLU A 329 -16.34 -22.77 2.69
N SER A 330 -16.42 -24.09 2.54
CA SER A 330 -16.53 -25.05 3.64
C SER A 330 -15.22 -25.68 4.07
N LYS A 331 -14.07 -25.27 3.50
CA LYS A 331 -12.75 -25.79 3.86
C LYS A 331 -11.94 -24.72 4.58
N ASN A 332 -11.44 -25.08 5.75
CA ASN A 332 -10.65 -24.22 6.62
C ASN A 332 -9.27 -24.83 6.83
N LEU A 333 -8.23 -24.08 6.46
CA LEU A 333 -6.85 -24.39 6.76
C LEU A 333 -6.51 -23.83 8.14
N ILE A 334 -6.62 -24.70 9.15
CA ILE A 334 -6.31 -24.35 10.54
C ILE A 334 -4.87 -24.76 10.83
N CYS A 335 -4.12 -23.81 11.39
CA CYS A 335 -2.74 -23.99 11.80
C CYS A 335 -2.59 -23.83 13.31
N PRO A 336 -1.56 -24.43 13.91
CA PRO A 336 -1.18 -24.11 15.27
C PRO A 336 -0.75 -22.63 15.39
N VAL A 337 -0.88 -22.08 16.60
CA VAL A 337 -0.74 -20.63 16.86
C VAL A 337 0.68 -20.12 16.61
N ASP A 338 1.68 -21.00 16.71
CA ASP A 338 3.10 -20.69 16.46
C ASP A 338 3.35 -20.24 15.01
N VAL A 339 2.55 -20.71 14.04
CA VAL A 339 2.62 -20.29 12.64
C VAL A 339 2.45 -18.78 12.49
N VAL A 340 1.66 -18.11 13.33
CA VAL A 340 1.48 -16.65 13.26
C VAL A 340 2.77 -15.92 13.58
N LYS A 341 3.49 -16.37 14.61
CA LYS A 341 4.77 -15.77 15.01
C LYS A 341 5.82 -15.94 13.91
N VAL A 342 5.98 -17.16 13.40
CA VAL A 342 6.95 -17.47 12.32
C VAL A 342 6.60 -16.71 11.03
N ARG A 343 5.30 -16.64 10.69
CA ARG A 343 4.80 -15.85 9.55
C ARG A 343 5.13 -14.37 9.71
N ASP A 344 4.81 -13.80 10.86
CA ASP A 344 5.07 -12.39 11.14
C ASP A 344 6.58 -12.11 11.17
N GLU A 345 7.44 -13.02 11.64
CA GLU A 345 8.91 -12.89 11.60
C GLU A 345 9.51 -13.07 10.19
N THR A 346 8.90 -13.90 9.36
CA THR A 346 9.29 -14.13 7.95
C THR A 346 8.92 -12.93 7.07
N TYR A 347 7.75 -12.32 7.33
CA TYR A 347 7.29 -11.13 6.63
C TYR A 347 7.63 -9.81 7.36
N GLN A 348 8.32 -9.86 8.51
CA GLN A 348 8.80 -8.67 9.22
C GLN A 348 9.99 -8.06 8.48
N ARG A 349 9.94 -6.73 8.36
CA ARG A 349 10.63 -5.96 7.33
C ARG A 349 11.86 -5.30 7.95
N ASP A 350 13.05 -5.77 7.58
CA ASP A 350 14.29 -5.03 7.79
C ASP A 350 14.69 -4.36 6.46
N TYR A 351 15.11 -3.10 6.48
CA TYR A 351 15.46 -2.37 5.24
C TYR A 351 16.66 -2.98 4.51
N VAL A 352 17.46 -3.81 5.19
CA VAL A 352 18.60 -4.53 4.58
C VAL A 352 18.13 -5.64 3.64
N SER A 353 16.89 -6.14 3.78
CA SER A 353 16.30 -7.18 2.92
C SER A 353 15.40 -6.62 1.80
N PHE A 354 15.61 -5.37 1.40
CA PHE A 354 14.99 -4.79 0.18
C PHE A 354 15.49 -5.47 -1.10
N ILE A 355 16.70 -6.02 -1.06
CA ILE A 355 17.14 -7.01 -2.03
C ILE A 355 16.41 -8.31 -1.68
N PRO A 356 15.89 -9.08 -2.65
CA PRO A 356 15.27 -10.37 -2.39
C PRO A 356 16.32 -11.41 -1.96
N SER A 357 17.10 -11.15 -0.91
CA SER A 357 17.49 -12.21 0.00
C SER A 357 16.22 -12.55 0.79
N THR A 358 15.30 -13.22 0.11
CA THR A 358 14.38 -14.15 0.75
C THR A 358 15.27 -14.97 1.67
N ASP A 359 15.16 -14.72 2.98
CA ASP A 359 15.88 -15.51 3.97
C ASP A 359 15.31 -16.91 3.84
N LYS A 360 15.95 -17.72 2.97
CA LYS A 360 15.45 -19.04 2.56
C LYS A 360 15.17 -19.87 3.80
N ASN A 361 15.98 -19.70 4.84
CA ASN A 361 15.81 -20.38 6.11
C ASN A 361 14.48 -20.02 6.78
N LYS A 362 14.10 -18.73 6.83
CA LYS A 362 12.80 -18.30 7.39
C LYS A 362 11.62 -18.78 6.55
N ILE A 363 11.74 -18.76 5.22
CA ILE A 363 10.69 -19.25 4.32
C ILE A 363 10.56 -20.77 4.45
N ASP A 364 11.66 -21.50 4.51
CA ASP A 364 11.66 -22.94 4.67
C ASP A 364 11.14 -23.34 6.06
N GLU A 365 11.43 -22.54 7.09
CA GLU A 365 10.82 -22.70 8.42
C GLU A 365 9.31 -22.45 8.38
N LEU A 366 8.84 -21.37 7.74
CA LEU A 366 7.42 -21.10 7.56
C LEU A 366 6.74 -22.27 6.83
N LYS A 367 7.33 -22.73 5.70
CA LYS A 367 6.82 -23.87 4.93
C LYS A 367 6.83 -25.17 5.71
N LYS A 368 7.79 -25.36 6.63
CA LYS A 368 7.83 -26.52 7.50
C LYS A 368 6.70 -26.47 8.52
N ARG A 369 6.49 -25.32 9.15
CA ARG A 369 5.43 -25.10 10.16
C ARG A 369 4.02 -25.19 9.56
N THR A 370 3.85 -24.78 8.31
CA THR A 370 2.54 -24.85 7.63
C THR A 370 2.15 -26.25 7.14
N ARG A 371 3.09 -27.22 7.14
CA ARG A 371 2.76 -28.64 6.89
C ARG A 371 1.93 -29.25 8.02
N ASP A 372 2.08 -28.73 9.24
CA ASP A 372 1.31 -29.18 10.40
C ASP A 372 -0.12 -28.62 10.41
N CYS A 373 -0.47 -27.76 9.43
CA CYS A 373 -1.81 -27.23 9.27
C CYS A 373 -2.75 -28.25 8.64
N LEU A 374 -3.97 -28.32 9.17
CA LEU A 374 -4.99 -29.28 8.79
C LEU A 374 -6.07 -28.59 7.96
N ILE A 375 -6.55 -29.28 6.93
CA ILE A 375 -7.73 -28.87 6.18
C ILE A 375 -8.93 -29.52 6.88
N LEU A 376 -9.82 -28.70 7.42
CA LEU A 376 -10.99 -29.14 8.17
C LEU A 376 -12.25 -28.56 7.51
N GLU A 377 -13.27 -29.41 7.35
CA GLU A 377 -14.53 -28.99 6.75
C GLU A 377 -15.45 -28.33 7.78
N ASP A 378 -16.33 -27.41 7.39
CA ASP A 378 -17.29 -26.74 8.31
C ASP A 378 -18.16 -27.74 9.10
N GLY A 379 -18.43 -28.92 8.55
CA GLY A 379 -19.14 -29.98 9.26
C GLY A 379 -18.31 -30.69 10.33
N ASP A 380 -16.99 -30.56 10.27
CA ASP A 380 -16.03 -31.19 11.17
C ASP A 380 -15.57 -30.25 12.30
N ILE A 381 -15.77 -28.94 12.14
CA ILE A 381 -15.29 -27.93 13.07
C ILE A 381 -16.30 -26.81 13.33
N GLN A 382 -16.31 -26.31 14.56
CA GLN A 382 -17.10 -25.13 14.93
C GLN A 382 -16.27 -24.16 15.77
N GLN A 383 -16.23 -22.89 15.36
CA GLN A 383 -15.58 -21.85 16.16
C GLN A 383 -16.39 -21.60 17.45
N TRP A 384 -15.69 -21.59 18.60
CA TRP A 384 -16.30 -21.55 19.92
C TRP A 384 -15.48 -20.73 20.92
N ASP A 385 -15.43 -19.40 20.71
CA ASP A 385 -14.62 -18.50 21.54
C ASP A 385 -15.27 -18.12 22.89
N THR A 386 -16.59 -18.28 23.02
CA THR A 386 -17.35 -17.80 24.18
C THR A 386 -17.07 -18.58 25.48
N LEU A 387 -16.62 -19.83 25.34
CA LEU A 387 -16.40 -20.76 26.46
C LEU A 387 -15.03 -20.57 27.14
N PHE A 388 -14.12 -19.82 26.53
CA PHE A 388 -12.78 -19.60 27.04
C PHE A 388 -12.55 -18.11 27.36
N ASP A 389 -11.79 -17.80 28.40
CA ASP A 389 -11.35 -16.43 28.72
C ASP A 389 -10.13 -16.01 27.88
N GLU A 390 -9.70 -14.75 28.00
CA GLU A 390 -8.54 -14.22 27.24
C GLU A 390 -7.22 -14.94 27.56
N GLN A 391 -7.14 -15.62 28.71
CA GLN A 391 -6.00 -16.45 29.11
C GLN A 391 -6.16 -17.89 28.63
N GLY A 392 -7.25 -18.17 27.91
CA GLY A 392 -7.62 -19.45 27.37
C GLY A 392 -8.22 -20.40 28.40
N LYS A 393 -8.49 -20.04 29.65
CA LYS A 393 -9.11 -20.95 30.63
C LYS A 393 -10.61 -21.10 30.34
N ALA A 394 -11.14 -22.29 30.52
CA ALA A 394 -12.57 -22.53 30.34
C ALA A 394 -13.35 -21.77 31.43
N LYS A 395 -14.34 -20.98 31.01
CA LYS A 395 -15.34 -20.36 31.89
C LYS A 395 -16.36 -21.44 32.25
N ILE A 396 -16.01 -22.28 33.21
CA ILE A 396 -16.89 -23.34 33.74
C ILE A 396 -17.62 -22.79 34.95
#